data_AF-A0A531CT85-F1
#
_entry.id   AF-A0A531CT85-F1
#
_cell.length_a   1.000
_cell.length_b   1.000
_cell.length_c   1.000
_cell.angle_alpha   90.00
_cell.angle_beta   90.00
_cell.angle_gamma   90.00
#
_symmetry.space_group_name_H-M   'P 1'
#
loop_
_entity.id
_entity.type
_entity.pdbx_description
1 polymer ?
#
loop_
_entity_poly.entity_id
_entity_poly.type
_entity_poly.pdbx_seq_one_letter_code
_entity_poly.pdbx_strand_id
1 'polypeptide(L)'
;PVERDHAFKGLSFIHPERVEEDGWSPPGFAAFVSSIIESGVDPSRMAGIRAQLKSIGLEPYDCLSPGLMDYIATWTAKKSGALPA
;
A
#
# COMPACT_ATOMS: atom_id res chain seq x y z
N PRO A 1 5.14 -5.16 15.50
CA PRO A 1 4.99 -3.71 15.18
C PRO A 1 6.24 -3.16 14.48
N VAL A 2 6.10 -2.10 13.69
CA VAL A 2 7.22 -1.37 13.09
C VAL A 2 7.97 -0.63 14.21
N GLU A 3 9.23 -0.98 14.43
CA GLU A 3 10.07 -0.36 15.46
C GLU A 3 11.02 0.72 14.92
N ARG A 4 11.39 0.59 13.64
CA ARG A 4 12.25 1.55 12.95
C ARG A 4 11.59 2.93 12.87
N ASP A 5 12.43 3.95 12.74
CA ASP A 5 12.00 5.33 12.62
C ASP A 5 11.34 5.60 11.25
N HIS A 6 10.01 5.46 11.21
CA HIS A 6 9.19 5.47 10.01
C HIS A 6 7.78 5.99 10.34
N ALA A 7 7.06 6.49 9.32
CA ALA A 7 5.69 7.01 9.47
C ALA A 7 4.72 6.00 10.13
N PHE A 8 4.92 4.71 9.89
CA PHE A 8 4.09 3.63 10.46
C PHE A 8 4.62 3.05 11.78
N LYS A 9 5.55 3.72 12.46
CA LYS A 9 6.09 3.24 13.74
C LYS A 9 4.96 2.99 14.75
N GLY A 10 4.97 1.82 15.39
CA GLY A 10 3.92 1.39 16.33
C GLY A 10 2.78 0.57 15.70
N LEU A 11 2.62 0.57 14.37
CA LEU A 11 1.63 -0.26 13.69
C LEU A 11 2.17 -1.67 13.40
N SER A 12 1.27 -2.66 13.32
CA SER A 12 1.58 -4.02 12.87
C SER A 12 0.89 -4.29 11.53
N PHE A 13 1.60 -4.96 10.62
CA PHE A 13 1.04 -5.43 9.36
C PHE A 13 0.76 -6.92 9.50
N ILE A 14 -0.48 -7.30 9.24
CA ILE A 14 -0.96 -8.68 9.36
C ILE A 14 -1.56 -9.14 8.03
N HIS A 15 -1.62 -10.44 7.83
CA HIS A 15 -2.32 -11.10 6.73
C HIS A 15 -3.60 -11.69 7.31
N PRO A 16 -4.75 -10.99 7.25
CA PRO A 16 -6.01 -11.47 7.82
C PRO A 16 -6.41 -12.86 7.30
N GLU A 17 -6.02 -13.20 6.07
CA GLU A 17 -6.28 -14.49 5.45
C GLU A 17 -5.60 -15.69 6.15
N ARG A 18 -4.71 -15.44 7.12
CA ARG A 18 -4.04 -16.47 7.93
C ARG A 18 -4.73 -16.73 9.28
N VAL A 19 -5.86 -16.08 9.54
CA VAL A 19 -6.64 -16.20 10.78
C VAL A 19 -8.01 -16.78 10.42
N GLU A 20 -8.52 -17.71 11.21
CA GLU A 20 -9.82 -18.37 10.94
C GLU A 20 -11.04 -17.48 11.21
N GLU A 21 -10.84 -16.37 11.92
CA GLU A 21 -11.90 -15.43 12.28
C GLU A 21 -12.29 -14.54 11.09
N ASP A 22 -13.59 -14.46 10.81
CA ASP A 22 -14.17 -13.55 9.83
C ASP A 22 -14.37 -12.12 10.39
N GLY A 23 -14.77 -11.19 9.51
CA GLY A 23 -15.15 -9.82 9.90
C GLY A 23 -14.03 -8.78 9.78
N TRP A 24 -12.91 -9.15 9.16
CA TRP A 24 -11.83 -8.22 8.84
C TRP A 24 -12.27 -7.16 7.83
N SER A 25 -11.63 -5.99 7.92
CA SER A 25 -11.83 -4.93 6.93
C SER A 25 -11.45 -5.43 5.52
N PRO A 26 -12.30 -5.21 4.51
CA PRO A 26 -12.03 -5.68 3.15
C PRO A 26 -10.83 -4.92 2.53
N PRO A 27 -10.20 -5.47 1.47
CA PRO A 27 -9.16 -4.77 0.73
C PRO A 27 -9.68 -3.46 0.13
N GLY A 28 -8.94 -2.36 0.31
CA GLY A 28 -9.34 -1.04 -0.18
C GLY A 28 -8.70 -0.60 -1.51
N PHE A 29 -7.54 -1.16 -1.87
CA PHE A 29 -6.80 -0.82 -3.09
C PHE A 29 -5.70 -1.86 -3.36
N ALA A 30 -5.03 -1.77 -4.50
CA ALA A 30 -3.84 -2.58 -4.82
C ALA A 30 -2.58 -1.70 -4.80
N ALA A 31 -1.60 -2.09 -3.97
CA ALA A 31 -0.35 -1.36 -3.77
C ALA A 31 0.81 -1.97 -4.57
N PHE A 32 1.82 -1.14 -4.90
CA PHE A 32 3.08 -1.54 -5.56
C PHE A 32 2.87 -2.43 -6.80
N VAL A 33 1.87 -2.10 -7.61
CA VAL A 33 1.41 -2.98 -8.71
C VAL A 33 2.52 -3.23 -9.74
N SER A 34 3.32 -2.23 -10.10
CA SER A 34 4.48 -2.40 -10.99
C SER A 34 5.53 -3.39 -10.49
N SER A 35 5.71 -3.54 -9.17
CA SER A 35 6.75 -4.41 -8.60
C SER A 35 6.49 -5.90 -8.80
N ILE A 36 5.32 -6.31 -9.29
CA ILE A 36 5.10 -7.71 -9.70
C ILE A 36 5.95 -8.09 -10.93
N ILE A 37 6.40 -7.10 -11.72
CA ILE A 37 7.37 -7.31 -12.81
C ILE A 37 8.72 -7.79 -12.25
N GLU A 38 9.16 -7.25 -11.11
CA GLU A 38 10.38 -7.64 -10.42
C GLU A 38 10.30 -9.11 -9.93
N SER A 39 9.08 -9.63 -9.76
CA SER A 39 8.79 -11.03 -9.45
C SER A 39 8.59 -11.92 -10.68
N GLY A 40 8.84 -11.42 -11.89
CA GLY A 40 8.81 -12.19 -13.14
C GLY A 40 7.52 -12.08 -13.98
N VAL A 41 6.61 -11.15 -13.67
CA VAL A 41 5.45 -10.90 -14.53
C VAL A 41 5.89 -10.16 -15.80
N ASP A 42 5.53 -10.71 -16.97
CA ASP A 42 5.77 -10.05 -18.25
C ASP A 42 5.07 -8.67 -18.31
N PRO A 43 5.80 -7.57 -18.63
CA PRO A 43 5.23 -6.22 -18.71
C PRO A 43 4.03 -6.09 -19.65
N SER A 44 3.94 -6.91 -20.70
CA SER A 44 2.80 -6.93 -21.64
C SER A 44 1.48 -7.31 -20.96
N ARG A 45 1.52 -8.01 -19.82
CA ARG A 45 0.34 -8.42 -19.04
C ARG A 45 -0.21 -7.31 -18.15
N MET A 46 0.57 -6.25 -17.89
CA MET A 46 0.24 -5.25 -16.88
C MET A 46 -1.05 -4.47 -17.17
N ALA A 47 -1.36 -4.23 -18.45
CA ALA A 47 -2.62 -3.57 -18.82
C ALA A 47 -3.84 -4.41 -18.40
N GLY A 48 -3.81 -5.72 -18.66
CA GLY A 48 -4.87 -6.65 -18.27
C GLY A 48 -4.99 -6.80 -16.75
N ILE A 49 -3.87 -6.87 -16.04
CA ILE A 49 -3.83 -6.95 -14.57
C ILE A 49 -4.47 -5.70 -13.95
N ARG A 50 -4.07 -4.50 -14.39
CA ARG A 50 -4.64 -3.24 -13.89
C ARG A 50 -6.13 -3.13 -14.20
N ALA A 51 -6.57 -3.55 -15.39
CA ALA A 51 -7.99 -3.56 -15.75
C ALA A 51 -8.81 -4.50 -14.84
N GLN A 52 -8.28 -5.67 -14.51
CA GLN A 52 -8.95 -6.62 -13.63
C GLN A 52 -9.03 -6.13 -12.18
N LEU A 53 -7.98 -5.49 -11.67
CA LEU A 53 -8.02 -4.89 -10.33
C LEU A 53 -9.11 -3.80 -10.25
N LYS A 54 -9.20 -2.94 -11.27
CA LYS A 54 -10.26 -1.92 -11.36
C LYS A 54 -11.66 -2.51 -11.43
N SER A 55 -11.85 -3.62 -12.17
CA SER A 55 -13.18 -4.23 -12.34
C SER A 55 -13.77 -4.76 -11.02
N ILE A 56 -12.90 -5.16 -10.08
CA ILE A 56 -13.28 -5.62 -8.73
C ILE A 56 -13.22 -4.51 -7.67
N GLY A 57 -13.05 -3.24 -8.07
CA GLY A 57 -13.05 -2.08 -7.17
C GLY A 57 -11.73 -1.83 -6.43
N LEU A 58 -10.63 -2.47 -6.85
CA LEU A 58 -9.31 -2.22 -6.28
C LEU A 58 -8.51 -1.29 -7.20
N GLU A 59 -8.47 0.00 -6.87
CA GLU A 59 -7.69 0.94 -7.66
C GLU A 59 -6.18 0.59 -7.57
N PRO A 60 -5.49 0.41 -8.73
CA PRO A 60 -4.09 0.01 -8.75
C PRO A 60 -3.16 1.23 -8.63
N TYR A 61 -2.27 1.20 -7.65
CA TYR A 61 -1.20 2.17 -7.46
C TYR A 61 0.17 1.49 -7.54
N ASP A 62 1.14 2.17 -8.13
CA ASP A 62 2.54 1.73 -8.15
C ASP A 62 3.28 2.13 -6.84
N CYS A 63 2.55 2.66 -5.85
CA CYS A 63 2.97 2.93 -4.48
C CYS A 63 1.83 2.56 -3.52
N LEU A 64 1.58 3.34 -2.45
CA LEU A 64 0.38 3.21 -1.62
C LEU A 64 -0.76 4.09 -2.14
N SER A 65 -1.93 4.03 -1.50
CA SER A 65 -3.03 4.94 -1.82
C SER A 65 -2.67 6.41 -1.55
N PRO A 66 -3.27 7.37 -2.25
CA PRO A 66 -2.95 8.79 -2.09
C PRO A 66 -2.97 9.27 -0.63
N GLY A 67 -4.00 8.90 0.15
CA GLY A 67 -4.08 9.28 1.56
C GLY A 67 -2.96 8.72 2.43
N LEU A 68 -2.49 7.49 2.16
CA LEU A 68 -1.34 6.92 2.87
C LEU A 68 -0.02 7.58 2.43
N MET A 69 0.10 7.93 1.15
CA MET A 69 1.25 8.68 0.65
C MET A 69 1.33 10.07 1.27
N ASP A 70 0.20 10.77 1.39
CA ASP A 70 0.10 12.08 2.05
C ASP A 70 0.47 12.00 3.53
N TYR A 71 0.05 10.93 4.21
CA TYR A 71 0.42 10.66 5.61
C TYR A 71 1.95 10.50 5.76
N ILE A 72 2.58 9.70 4.88
CA ILE A 72 4.04 9.50 4.89
C ILE A 72 4.77 10.81 4.58
N ALA A 73 4.30 11.55 3.58
CA ALA A 73 4.89 12.84 3.19
C ALA A 73 4.79 13.86 4.33
N THR A 74 3.63 13.96 4.99
CA THR A 74 3.40 14.84 6.14
C THR A 74 4.33 14.50 7.30
N TRP A 75 4.45 13.21 7.64
CA TRP A 75 5.37 12.75 8.68
C TRP A 75 6.82 13.13 8.35
N THR A 76 7.24 12.94 7.09
CA THR A 76 8.60 13.27 6.63
C THR A 76 8.86 14.79 6.67
N ALA A 77 7.86 15.59 6.27
CA ALA A 77 7.95 17.05 6.29
C ALA A 77 8.07 17.60 7.72
N LYS A 78 7.29 17.07 8.67
CA LYS A 78 7.41 17.42 10.10
C LYS A 78 8.78 17.06 10.65
N LYS A 79 9.27 15.86 10.34
CA LYS A 79 10.56 15.37 10.81
C LYS A 79 11.76 16.17 10.28
N SER A 80 11.68 16.62 9.02
CA SER A 80 12.73 17.43 8.39
C SER A 80 12.66 18.92 8.74
N GLY A 81 11.58 19.37 9.40
CA GLY A 81 11.33 20.79 9.69
C GLY A 81 10.76 21.59 8.52
N ALA A 82 10.44 20.95 7.39
CA ALA A 82 9.77 21.59 6.26
C ALA A 82 8.30 21.95 6.56
N LEU A 83 7.67 21.22 7.48
CA LEU A 83 6.36 21.52 8.04
C LEU A 83 6.46 21.66 9.56
N PRO A 84 5.77 22.63 10.20
CA PRO A 84 5.68 22.67 11.66
C PRO A 84 5.12 21.36 12.23
N ALA A 85 5.71 20.90 13.33
CA ALA A 85 5.31 19.68 14.03
C ALA A 85 3.92 19.81 14.66
#